data_AF-A0A7S0RSS8-F1
#
_entry.id   AF-A0A7S0RSS8-F1
#
_cell.length_a   1.000
_cell.length_b   1.000
_cell.length_c   1.000
_cell.angle_alpha   90.00
_cell.angle_beta   90.00
_cell.angle_gamma   90.00
#
_symmetry.space_group_name_H-M   'P 1'
#
loop_
_entity.id
_entity.type
_entity.pdbx_description
1 polymer ?
#
loop_
_entity_poly.entity_id
_entity_poly.type
_entity_poly.pdbx_seq_one_letter_code
_entity_poly.pdbx_strand_id
1 'polypeptide(L)'
;LDQDALGQRFPFLHFPGQNEGIFESTGAGWVSARRQVDAQLKMAKTLGCDVVNEEVQRVDKIHDDEAKAPRYVVHTASGAEVHARKVVVTTGAFNNARPLLPAGPLGEHITLDL
;
A
#
# COMPACT_ATOMS: atom_id res chain seq x y z
N LEU A 1 -16.66 -1.98 -29.26
CA LEU A 1 -17.64 -3.05 -29.50
C LEU A 1 -19.01 -2.44 -29.41
N ASP A 2 -19.85 -2.69 -30.41
CA ASP A 2 -21.26 -2.31 -30.37
C ASP A 2 -22.06 -3.26 -29.44
N GLN A 3 -23.34 -2.96 -29.24
CA GLN A 3 -24.22 -3.72 -28.37
C GLN A 3 -24.27 -5.22 -28.72
N ASP A 4 -24.38 -5.55 -30.01
CA ASP A 4 -24.48 -6.94 -30.47
C ASP A 4 -23.17 -7.69 -30.20
N ALA A 5 -22.02 -7.08 -30.50
CA ALA A 5 -20.72 -7.66 -30.21
C ALA A 5 -20.46 -7.80 -28.70
N LEU A 6 -20.91 -6.84 -27.88
CA LEU A 6 -20.85 -6.92 -26.43
C LEU A 6 -21.71 -8.08 -25.88
N GLY A 7 -22.95 -8.22 -26.38
CA GLY A 7 -23.86 -9.30 -25.99
C GLY A 7 -23.34 -10.68 -26.39
N GLN A 8 -22.76 -10.82 -27.58
CA GLN A 8 -22.11 -12.06 -28.00
C GLN A 8 -20.89 -12.40 -27.14
N ARG A 9 -20.10 -11.39 -26.76
CA ARG A 9 -18.85 -11.60 -26.00
C ARG A 9 -19.10 -11.88 -24.51
N PHE A 10 -20.09 -11.21 -23.91
CA PHE A 10 -20.43 -11.28 -22.50
C PHE A 10 -21.91 -11.64 -22.32
N PRO A 11 -22.32 -12.87 -22.67
CA PRO A 11 -23.74 -13.27 -22.70
C PRO A 11 -24.40 -13.30 -21.31
N PHE A 12 -23.60 -13.20 -20.25
CA PHE A 12 -24.05 -13.09 -18.87
C PHE A 12 -24.34 -11.65 -18.43
N LEU A 13 -24.09 -10.65 -19.28
CA LEU A 13 -24.40 -9.23 -19.03
C LEU A 13 -25.58 -8.78 -19.91
N HIS A 14 -26.38 -7.86 -19.40
CA HIS A 14 -27.39 -7.16 -20.17
C HIS A 14 -26.86 -5.78 -20.58
N PHE A 15 -26.85 -5.51 -21.88
CA PHE A 15 -26.47 -4.20 -22.44
C PHE A 15 -27.72 -3.48 -22.95
N PRO A 16 -28.20 -2.43 -22.27
CA PRO A 16 -29.22 -1.54 -22.79
C PRO A 16 -28.89 -1.01 -24.20
N GLY A 17 -29.93 -0.66 -24.96
CA GLY A 17 -29.77 -0.17 -26.33
C GLY A 17 -28.86 1.06 -26.40
N GLN A 18 -28.05 1.13 -27.46
CA GLN A 18 -27.05 2.17 -27.74
C GLN A 18 -25.79 2.16 -26.85
N ASN A 19 -25.56 1.10 -26.08
CA ASN A 19 -24.29 0.95 -25.37
C ASN A 19 -23.15 0.54 -26.30
N GLU A 20 -22.02 1.23 -26.15
CA GLU A 20 -20.74 0.87 -26.75
C GLU A 20 -19.69 0.66 -25.66
N GLY A 21 -18.74 -0.23 -25.91
CA GLY A 21 -17.69 -0.58 -24.95
C GLY A 21 -16.33 -0.69 -25.60
N ILE A 22 -15.30 -0.20 -24.91
CA ILE A 22 -13.91 -0.47 -25.23
C ILE A 22 -13.54 -1.78 -24.55
N PHE A 23 -13.21 -2.80 -25.35
CA PHE A 23 -12.79 -4.10 -24.84
C PHE A 23 -11.30 -4.31 -25.09
N GLU A 24 -10.56 -4.48 -24.00
CA GLU A 24 -9.14 -4.81 -24.03
C GLU A 24 -8.97 -6.33 -23.92
N SER A 25 -8.70 -6.98 -25.04
CA SER A 25 -8.63 -8.45 -25.14
C SER A 25 -7.29 -9.03 -24.64
N THR A 26 -6.26 -8.20 -24.55
CA THR A 26 -4.90 -8.57 -24.16
C THR A 26 -4.33 -7.50 -23.24
N GLY A 27 -3.55 -7.89 -22.23
CA GLY A 27 -2.97 -6.95 -21.26
C GLY A 27 -3.91 -6.58 -20.11
N ALA A 28 -5.19 -6.90 -20.22
CA ALA A 28 -6.18 -6.79 -19.15
C ALA A 28 -6.60 -8.18 -18.62
N GLY A 29 -7.20 -8.18 -17.44
CA GLY A 29 -7.69 -9.40 -16.81
C GLY A 29 -8.03 -9.16 -15.34
N TRP A 30 -7.93 -10.22 -14.54
CA TRP A 30 -8.15 -10.15 -13.11
C TRP A 30 -6.95 -10.73 -12.37
N VAL A 31 -6.70 -10.19 -11.18
CA VAL A 31 -5.76 -10.76 -10.22
C VAL A 31 -6.47 -10.97 -8.90
N SER A 32 -6.16 -12.09 -8.25
CA SER A 32 -6.59 -12.27 -6.86
C SER A 32 -5.66 -11.48 -5.96
N ALA A 33 -6.03 -10.24 -5.64
CA ALA A 33 -5.20 -9.34 -4.82
C ALA A 33 -4.73 -10.00 -3.51
N ARG A 34 -5.62 -10.70 -2.80
CA ARG A 34 -5.26 -11.41 -1.56
C ARG A 34 -4.20 -12.49 -1.79
N ARG A 35 -4.41 -13.37 -2.78
CA ARG A 35 -3.44 -14.43 -3.11
C ARG A 35 -2.10 -13.86 -3.59
N GLN A 36 -2.11 -12.72 -4.28
CA GLN A 36 -0.89 -12.03 -4.69
C GLN A 36 -0.10 -11.53 -3.47
N VAL A 37 -0.76 -10.87 -2.52
CA VAL A 37 -0.14 -10.42 -1.27
C VAL A 37 0.39 -11.61 -0.46
N ASP A 38 -0.38 -12.68 -0.33
CA ASP A 38 0.05 -13.90 0.39
C ASP A 38 1.31 -14.51 -0.24
N ALA A 39 1.37 -14.58 -1.57
CA ALA A 39 2.53 -15.09 -2.29
C ALA A 39 3.77 -14.21 -2.08
N GLN A 40 3.61 -12.89 -2.10
CA GLN A 40 4.69 -11.93 -1.85
C GLN A 40 5.21 -12.04 -0.41
N LEU A 41 4.32 -12.10 0.58
CA LEU A 41 4.68 -12.29 1.99
C LEU A 41 5.39 -13.63 2.23
N LYS A 42 4.92 -14.70 1.60
CA LYS A 42 5.56 -16.01 1.68
C LYS A 42 6.98 -15.97 1.13
N MET A 43 7.18 -15.32 -0.02
CA MET A 43 8.51 -15.20 -0.63
C MET A 43 9.44 -14.33 0.22
N ALA A 44 8.94 -13.20 0.74
CA ALA A 44 9.71 -12.33 1.63
C ALA A 44 10.23 -13.10 2.85
N LYS A 45 9.36 -13.84 3.54
CA LYS A 45 9.76 -14.70 4.67
C LYS A 45 10.78 -15.76 4.26
N THR A 46 10.60 -16.39 3.10
CA THR A 46 11.50 -17.42 2.57
C THR A 46 12.91 -16.85 2.30
N LEU A 47 12.99 -15.58 1.92
CA LEU A 47 14.25 -14.86 1.69
C LEU A 47 14.82 -14.19 2.95
N GLY A 48 14.27 -14.49 4.13
CA GLY A 48 14.76 -13.99 5.42
C GLY A 48 14.26 -12.60 5.82
N CYS A 49 13.18 -12.11 5.21
CA CYS A 49 12.54 -10.87 5.67
C CYS A 49 11.67 -11.15 6.90
N ASP A 50 11.90 -10.38 7.97
CA ASP A 50 11.04 -10.37 9.14
C ASP A 50 9.70 -9.69 8.83
N VAL A 51 8.61 -10.38 9.11
CA VAL A 51 7.25 -9.85 8.98
C VAL A 51 6.64 -9.73 10.36
N VAL A 52 6.60 -8.50 10.86
CA VAL A 52 5.95 -8.14 12.13
C VAL A 52 4.49 -7.81 11.86
N ASN A 53 3.58 -8.67 12.31
CA ASN A 53 2.14 -8.47 12.12
C ASN A 53 1.55 -7.57 13.21
N GLU A 54 1.94 -6.30 13.22
CA GLU A 54 1.48 -5.30 14.19
C GLU A 54 1.19 -3.96 13.52
N GLU A 55 0.28 -3.21 14.13
CA GLU A 55 0.02 -1.82 13.73
C GLU A 55 1.19 -0.93 14.19
N VAL A 56 1.73 -0.13 13.26
CA VAL A 56 2.68 0.94 13.58
C VAL A 56 1.92 2.14 14.12
N GLN A 57 2.33 2.62 15.29
CA GLN A 57 1.73 3.77 15.98
C GLN A 57 2.42 5.09 15.62
N ARG A 58 3.74 5.05 15.36
CA ARG A 58 4.56 6.25 15.14
C ARG A 58 5.89 5.90 14.50
N VAL A 59 6.45 6.82 13.71
CA VAL A 59 7.81 6.76 13.20
C VAL A 59 8.57 8.01 13.60
N ASP A 60 9.63 7.86 14.38
CA ASP A 60 10.49 8.96 14.78
C ASP A 60 11.75 9.00 13.96
N LYS A 61 12.24 10.21 13.68
CA LYS A 61 13.58 10.44 13.14
C LYS A 61 14.52 10.78 14.29
N ILE A 62 15.55 9.96 14.49
CA ILE A 62 16.62 10.26 15.43
C ILE A 62 17.56 11.28 14.79
N HIS A 63 17.74 12.42 15.45
CA HIS A 63 18.77 13.39 15.13
C HIS A 63 19.98 13.07 15.98
N ASP A 64 20.95 12.39 15.38
CA ASP A 64 22.28 12.22 15.95
C ASP A 64 23.25 12.95 15.02
N ASP A 65 23.80 14.06 15.51
CA ASP A 65 24.69 14.95 14.75
C ASP A 65 26.07 14.31 14.51
N GLU A 66 26.42 13.22 15.21
CA GLU A 66 27.73 12.56 15.08
C GLU A 66 27.68 11.12 14.53
N ALA A 67 26.53 10.44 14.48
CA ALA A 67 26.51 9.01 14.19
C ALA A 67 26.22 8.61 12.72
N LYS A 68 27.00 7.63 12.24
CA LYS A 68 26.75 6.82 11.03
C LYS A 68 25.65 5.75 11.23
N ALA A 69 24.72 5.93 12.18
CA ALA A 69 23.83 4.91 12.75
C ALA A 69 22.32 5.15 12.41
N PRO A 70 21.35 4.33 12.89
CA PRO A 70 19.97 4.33 12.36
C PRO A 70 19.27 5.66 12.58
N ARG A 71 18.60 6.14 11.52
CA ARG A 71 17.97 7.46 11.48
C ARG A 71 16.53 7.42 11.94
N TYR A 72 15.95 6.23 12.15
CA TYR A 72 14.53 6.08 12.45
C TYR A 72 14.24 5.00 13.49
N VAL A 73 13.20 5.24 14.30
CA VAL A 73 12.57 4.26 15.20
C VAL A 73 11.10 4.12 14.83
N VAL A 74 10.64 2.89 14.69
CA VAL A 74 9.24 2.55 14.43
C VAL A 74 8.65 1.98 15.70
N HIS A 75 7.61 2.61 16.23
CA HIS A 75 6.90 2.16 17.43
C HIS A 75 5.64 1.41 17.04
N THR A 76 5.45 0.22 17.61
CA THR A 76 4.31 -0.66 17.34
C THR A 76 3.26 -0.57 18.44
N ALA A 77 2.06 -1.12 18.19
CA ALA A 77 0.96 -1.14 19.15
C ALA A 77 1.27 -1.91 20.44
N SER A 78 2.15 -2.93 20.38
CA SER A 78 2.62 -3.65 21.57
C SER A 78 3.63 -2.86 22.41
N GLY A 79 4.10 -1.72 21.92
CA GLY A 79 5.20 -0.96 22.51
C GLY A 79 6.59 -1.42 22.05
N ALA A 80 6.69 -2.39 21.15
CA ALA A 80 7.97 -2.78 20.58
C ALA A 80 8.54 -1.69 19.64
N GLU A 81 9.87 -1.62 19.57
CA GLU A 81 10.60 -0.66 18.75
C GLU A 81 11.43 -1.38 17.67
N VAL A 82 11.37 -0.88 16.45
CA VAL A 82 12.18 -1.35 15.32
C VAL A 82 13.05 -0.21 14.82
N HIS A 83 14.37 -0.39 14.87
CA HIS A 83 15.35 0.61 14.45
C HIS A 83 15.79 0.40 13.00
N ALA A 84 15.81 1.48 12.21
CA ALA A 84 16.19 1.40 10.81
C ALA A 84 16.96 2.65 10.32
N ARG A 85 17.80 2.47 9.31
CA ARG A 85 18.51 3.59 8.64
C ARG A 85 17.64 4.35 7.66
N LYS A 86 16.65 3.67 7.08
CA LYS A 86 15.67 4.19 6.13
C LYS A 86 14.32 3.52 6.42
N VAL A 87 13.24 4.25 6.23
CA VAL A 87 11.87 3.75 6.36
C VAL A 87 11.12 4.13 5.08
N VAL A 88 10.37 3.17 4.54
CA VAL A 88 9.42 3.43 3.44
C VAL A 88 8.02 3.27 4.01
N VAL A 89 7.21 4.33 3.93
CA VAL A 89 5.84 4.32 4.44
C VAL A 89 4.89 4.05 3.26
N THR A 90 4.28 2.87 3.26
CA THR A 90 3.31 2.43 2.23
C THR A 90 1.98 2.02 2.86
N THR A 91 1.47 2.81 3.80
CA THR A 91 0.24 2.51 4.57
C THR A 91 -1.05 2.90 3.85
N GLY A 92 -0.99 3.12 2.54
CA GLY A 92 -2.13 3.50 1.71
C GLY A 92 -2.79 4.79 2.22
N ALA A 93 -4.12 4.76 2.33
CA ALA A 93 -4.92 5.89 2.80
C ALA A 93 -4.72 6.23 4.29
N PHE A 94 -3.95 5.43 5.05
CA PHE A 94 -3.74 5.61 6.49
C PHE A 94 -2.39 6.28 6.84
N ASN A 95 -1.71 6.88 5.87
CA ASN A 95 -0.43 7.55 6.11
C ASN A 95 -0.54 8.84 6.97
N ASN A 96 -1.73 9.41 7.08
CA ASN A 96 -2.10 10.58 7.90
C ASN A 96 -2.81 10.24 9.22
N ALA A 97 -3.24 8.98 9.41
CA ALA A 97 -4.01 8.57 10.59
C ALA A 97 -3.17 8.52 11.88
N ARG A 98 -1.85 8.49 11.73
CA ARG A 98 -0.84 8.36 12.78
C ARG A 98 0.38 9.21 12.38
N PRO A 99 1.26 9.58 13.32
CA PRO A 99 2.52 10.27 13.02
C PRO A 99 3.54 9.31 12.36
N LEU A 100 3.23 8.83 11.15
CA LEU A 100 4.08 7.90 10.37
C LEU A 100 5.03 8.62 9.44
N LEU A 101 4.68 9.86 9.07
CA LEU A 101 5.50 10.73 8.25
C LEU A 101 6.20 11.76 9.14
N PRO A 102 7.47 12.09 8.86
CA PRO A 102 8.15 13.18 9.56
C PRO A 102 7.36 14.47 9.38
N ALA A 103 7.36 15.33 10.39
CA ALA A 103 6.78 16.66 10.30
C ALA A 103 7.37 17.41 9.11
N GLY A 104 6.52 18.16 8.40
CA GLY A 104 6.97 19.01 7.30
C GLY A 104 7.92 20.12 7.79
N PRO A 105 8.47 20.95 6.89
CA PRO A 105 9.39 22.03 7.24
C PRO A 105 8.87 23.02 8.29
N LEU A 106 7.55 23.08 8.48
CA LEU A 106 6.86 23.96 9.42
C LEU A 106 6.51 23.28 10.76
N GLY A 107 6.93 22.03 10.97
CA GLY A 107 6.61 21.27 12.18
C GLY A 107 5.19 20.70 12.24
N GLU A 108 4.36 20.97 11.23
CA GLU A 108 3.00 20.44 11.13
C GLU A 108 3.02 19.01 10.56
N HIS A 109 2.27 18.11 11.20
CA HIS A 109 1.93 16.83 10.61
C HIS A 109 0.91 17.08 9.49
N ILE A 110 1.17 16.51 8.31
CA ILE A 110 0.23 16.58 7.18
C ILE A 110 -0.99 15.74 7.55
N THR A 111 -1.99 16.39 8.14
CA THR A 111 -3.31 15.81 8.36
C THR A 111 -4.13 16.16 7.13
N LEU A 112 -4.45 15.17 6.29
CA LEU A 112 -5.52 15.35 5.30
C LEU A 112 -6.84 15.27 6.05
N ASP A 113 -7.58 16.38 6.10
CA ASP A 113 -8.98 16.37 6.51
C ASP A 113 -9.75 15.54 5.47
N LEU A 114 -10.20 14.34 5.87
CA LEU A 114 -11.07 13.46 5.09
C LEU A 114 -12.52 13.62 5.53
#